data_AF-A0A832N9W5-F1
#
_entry.id   AF-A0A832N9W5-F1
#
_cell.length_a   1.000
_cell.length_b   1.000
_cell.length_c   1.000
_cell.angle_alpha   90.00
_cell.angle_beta   90.00
_cell.angle_gamma   90.00
#
_symmetry.space_group_name_H-M   'P 1'
#
loop_
_entity.id
_entity.type
_entity.pdbx_description
1 polymer ?
#
loop_
_entity_poly.entity_id
_entity_poly.type
_entity_poly.pdbx_seq_one_letter_code
_entity_poly.pdbx_strand_id
1 'polypeptide(L)'
;MKKQGFTLIELLVVIAIIAILAAILFPVFAQAREKARQSSCQSNLKQMGLAIAAYAQDYDEQLPRGSYSVTIGGTTGGFRWMHQIYPYVKNEQLFSCPSATYTWTVGALSNAGAYGYNAYFLNAQSLAAIRKPAETVMVGDTPGGPSASNRFRMRPSSAACWGPDTGLWNPDQSWPAYRHQENVNILWVDGHVKAMRRNDLERTAPTEDGIAMTGPNSCNSNRYILWNLY
;
A
#
# COMPACT_ATOMS: atom_id res chain seq x y z
N MET A 1 10.45 16.04 66.46
CA MET A 1 11.13 15.87 65.16
C MET A 1 10.68 16.99 64.23
N LYS A 2 11.58 17.90 63.81
CA LYS A 2 11.24 18.96 62.84
C LYS A 2 11.07 18.31 61.46
N LYS A 3 9.88 18.40 60.86
CA LYS A 3 9.67 18.02 59.46
C LYS A 3 10.37 19.06 58.59
N GLN A 4 11.31 18.64 57.75
CA GLN A 4 11.88 19.49 56.70
C GLN A 4 10.79 19.70 55.64
N GLY A 5 10.40 20.95 55.41
CA GLY A 5 9.44 21.33 54.38
C GLY A 5 10.14 21.48 53.03
N PHE A 6 9.49 21.00 51.97
CA PHE A 6 9.97 21.17 50.60
C PHE A 6 9.94 22.66 50.23
N THR A 7 11.03 23.19 49.69
CA THR A 7 11.08 24.59 49.26
C THR A 7 10.40 24.74 47.90
N LEU A 8 9.82 25.92 47.65
CA LEU A 8 9.16 26.23 46.38
C LEU A 8 10.14 26.15 45.19
N ILE A 9 11.42 26.45 45.43
CA ILE A 9 12.48 26.37 44.42
C ILE A 9 12.77 24.92 44.02
N GLU A 10 12.87 24.00 44.99
CA GLU A 10 13.09 22.57 44.71
C GLU A 10 11.97 22.01 43.85
N LEU A 11 10.71 22.40 44.12
CA LEU A 11 9.57 21.94 43.32
C LEU A 11 9.62 22.51 41.89
N LEU A 12 9.94 23.80 41.76
CA LEU A 12 10.07 24.47 40.47
C LEU A 12 11.16 23.84 39.59
N VAL A 13 12.33 23.52 40.16
CA VAL A 13 13.43 22.91 39.40
C VAL A 13 13.03 21.51 38.91
N VAL A 14 12.35 20.70 39.73
CA VAL A 14 11.91 19.37 39.33
C VAL A 14 10.90 19.42 38.20
N ILE A 15 9.88 20.27 38.30
CA ILE A 15 8.90 20.39 37.21
C ILE A 15 9.54 20.96 35.94
N ALA A 16 10.52 21.86 36.06
CA ALA A 16 11.26 22.39 34.92
C ALA A 16 12.05 21.29 34.20
N ILE A 17 12.75 20.43 34.96
CA ILE A 17 13.48 19.29 34.40
C ILE A 17 12.51 18.31 33.71
N ILE A 18 11.39 17.96 34.37
CA ILE A 18 10.37 17.07 33.77
C ILE A 18 9.81 17.68 32.48
N ALA A 19 9.51 18.99 32.47
CA ALA A 19 9.00 19.68 31.29
C ALA A 19 10.00 19.63 30.13
N ILE A 20 11.30 19.84 30.38
CA ILE A 20 12.36 19.75 29.37
C ILE A 20 12.47 18.31 28.83
N LEU A 21 12.51 17.31 29.71
CA LEU A 21 12.59 15.91 29.31
C LEU A 21 11.38 15.48 28.49
N ALA A 22 10.18 15.85 28.92
CA ALA A 22 8.94 15.55 28.23
C ALA A 22 8.90 16.22 26.84
N ALA A 23 9.33 17.49 26.73
CA ALA A 23 9.40 18.22 25.47
C ALA A 23 10.28 17.53 24.42
N ILE A 24 11.38 16.88 24.83
CA ILE A 24 12.26 16.12 23.92
C ILE A 24 11.70 14.71 23.67
N LEU A 25 11.13 14.07 24.68
CA LEU A 25 10.67 12.68 24.59
C LEU A 25 9.41 12.52 23.73
N PHE A 26 8.47 13.47 23.78
CA PHE A 26 7.23 13.39 23.00
C PHE A 26 7.44 13.28 21.48
N PRO A 27 8.22 14.14 20.81
CA PRO A 27 8.42 14.03 19.36
C PRO A 27 9.16 12.74 18.99
N VAL A 28 10.14 12.31 19.79
CA VAL A 28 10.88 11.06 19.55
C VAL A 28 9.97 9.84 19.70
N PHE A 29 9.14 9.81 20.74
CA PHE A 29 8.20 8.72 20.97
C PHE A 29 7.14 8.62 19.86
N ALA A 30 6.63 9.76 19.40
CA ALA A 30 5.70 9.80 18.26
C ALA A 30 6.33 9.20 16.99
N GLN A 31 7.59 9.52 16.71
CA GLN A 31 8.32 8.96 15.57
C GLN A 31 8.55 7.45 15.71
N ALA A 32 8.97 6.99 16.90
CA ALA A 32 9.20 5.58 17.18
C ALA A 32 7.90 4.77 17.04
N ARG A 33 6.78 5.28 17.56
CA ARG A 33 5.46 4.66 17.43
C ARG A 33 5.05 4.52 15.96
N GLU A 34 5.31 5.53 15.13
CA GLU A 34 4.98 5.45 13.71
C GLU A 34 5.88 4.45 12.98
N LYS A 35 7.16 4.34 13.32
CA LYS A 35 8.04 3.29 12.78
C LYS A 35 7.56 1.87 13.15
N ALA A 36 7.04 1.69 14.36
CA ALA A 36 6.44 0.41 14.75
C ALA A 36 5.22 0.08 13.89
N ARG A 37 4.31 1.05 13.67
CA ARG A 37 3.15 0.89 12.79
C ARG A 37 3.54 0.62 11.34
N GLN A 38 4.56 1.31 10.83
CA GLN A 38 5.12 1.06 9.51
C GLN A 38 5.59 -0.40 9.37
N SER A 39 6.28 -0.92 10.38
CA SER A 39 6.75 -2.32 10.40
C SER A 39 5.58 -3.31 10.38
N SER A 40 4.49 -3.01 11.10
CA SER A 40 3.26 -3.78 11.00
C SER A 40 2.66 -3.74 9.59
N CYS A 41 2.59 -2.57 8.94
CA CYS A 41 2.05 -2.47 7.59
C CYS A 41 2.92 -3.22 6.55
N GLN A 42 4.25 -3.29 6.74
CA GLN A 42 5.12 -4.13 5.92
C GLN A 42 4.89 -5.63 6.13
N SER A 43 4.70 -6.06 7.38
CA SER A 43 4.35 -7.45 7.69
C SER A 43 3.00 -7.85 7.06
N ASN A 44 2.01 -6.95 7.09
CA ASN A 44 0.73 -7.14 6.40
C ASN A 44 0.93 -7.35 4.89
N LEU A 45 1.73 -6.49 4.24
CA LEU A 45 2.07 -6.63 2.82
C LEU A 45 2.76 -7.95 2.51
N LYS A 46 3.69 -8.40 3.36
CA LYS A 46 4.35 -9.69 3.20
C LYS A 46 3.36 -10.87 3.26
N GLN A 47 2.46 -10.86 4.23
CA GLN A 47 1.42 -11.88 4.35
C GLN A 47 0.44 -11.84 3.16
N MET A 48 0.10 -10.65 2.66
CA MET A 48 -0.72 -10.52 1.44
C MET A 48 0.01 -11.07 0.21
N GLY A 49 1.33 -10.83 0.07
CA GLY A 49 2.13 -11.41 -1.00
C GLY A 49 2.14 -12.93 -0.98
N LEU A 50 2.27 -13.54 0.21
CA LEU A 50 2.15 -14.99 0.37
C LEU A 50 0.76 -15.51 -0.01
N ALA A 51 -0.30 -14.79 0.39
CA ALA A 51 -1.67 -15.16 0.03
C ALA A 51 -1.97 -15.02 -1.47
N ILE A 52 -1.41 -14.01 -2.13
CA ILE A 52 -1.49 -13.86 -3.59
C ILE A 52 -0.72 -14.99 -4.29
N ALA A 53 0.45 -15.37 -3.79
CA ALA A 53 1.20 -16.50 -4.33
C ALA A 53 0.44 -17.83 -4.18
N ALA A 54 -0.17 -18.08 -3.02
CA ALA A 54 -1.02 -19.25 -2.79
C ALA A 54 -2.25 -19.25 -3.71
N TYR A 55 -2.90 -18.09 -3.89
CA TYR A 55 -3.97 -17.93 -4.87
C TYR A 55 -3.48 -18.27 -6.28
N ALA A 56 -2.35 -17.73 -6.72
CA ALA A 56 -1.86 -18.01 -8.07
C ALA A 56 -1.57 -19.50 -8.30
N GLN A 57 -1.11 -20.22 -7.28
CA GLN A 57 -0.90 -21.67 -7.37
C GLN A 57 -2.20 -22.46 -7.59
N ASP A 58 -3.31 -22.02 -6.98
CA ASP A 58 -4.62 -22.69 -7.12
C ASP A 58 -5.36 -22.30 -8.41
N TYR A 59 -4.98 -21.19 -9.05
CA TYR A 59 -5.69 -20.59 -10.18
C TYR A 59 -4.81 -20.49 -11.45
N ASP A 60 -4.15 -21.57 -11.84
CA ASP A 60 -3.36 -21.69 -13.09
C ASP A 60 -2.32 -20.57 -13.28
N GLU A 61 -1.61 -20.22 -12.21
CA GLU A 61 -0.62 -19.15 -12.16
C GLU A 61 -1.17 -17.76 -12.51
N GLN A 62 -2.49 -17.56 -12.38
CA GLN A 62 -3.11 -16.27 -12.62
C GLN A 62 -3.14 -15.42 -11.36
N LEU A 63 -2.75 -14.16 -11.50
CA LEU A 63 -2.89 -13.17 -10.44
C LEU A 63 -4.36 -12.75 -10.23
N PRO A 64 -4.74 -12.32 -9.01
CA PRO A 64 -6.10 -11.92 -8.72
C PRO A 64 -6.63 -10.84 -9.65
N ARG A 65 -7.95 -10.89 -9.92
CA ARG A 65 -8.63 -9.77 -10.57
C ARG A 65 -8.68 -8.56 -9.64
N GLY A 66 -8.53 -7.36 -10.17
CA GLY A 66 -8.71 -6.14 -9.39
C GLY A 66 -10.12 -6.07 -8.81
N SER A 67 -11.12 -6.19 -9.69
CA SER A 67 -12.53 -6.31 -9.32
C SER A 67 -13.30 -7.15 -10.32
N TYR A 68 -14.37 -7.74 -9.85
CA TYR A 68 -15.39 -8.38 -10.68
C TYR A 68 -16.74 -8.23 -9.97
N SER A 69 -17.83 -8.30 -10.74
CA SER A 69 -19.18 -8.26 -10.19
C SER A 69 -19.76 -9.67 -10.23
N VAL A 70 -20.49 -10.03 -9.18
CA VAL A 70 -21.26 -11.29 -9.14
C VAL A 70 -22.70 -10.96 -8.81
N THR A 71 -23.64 -11.55 -9.54
CA THR A 71 -25.07 -11.43 -9.29
C THR A 71 -25.59 -12.73 -8.66
N ILE A 72 -26.14 -12.64 -7.45
CA ILE A 72 -26.73 -13.78 -6.74
C ILE A 72 -28.17 -13.39 -6.37
N GLY A 73 -29.15 -14.20 -6.78
CA GLY A 73 -30.56 -13.95 -6.47
C GLY A 73 -31.08 -12.58 -6.92
N GLY A 74 -30.57 -12.05 -8.04
CA GLY A 74 -30.94 -10.72 -8.56
C GLY A 74 -30.20 -9.53 -7.95
N THR A 75 -29.33 -9.74 -6.95
CA THR A 75 -28.50 -8.69 -6.35
C THR A 75 -27.07 -8.76 -6.86
N THR A 76 -26.56 -7.65 -7.41
CA THR A 76 -25.18 -7.55 -7.92
C THR A 76 -24.25 -6.97 -6.87
N GLY A 77 -23.25 -7.73 -6.44
CA GLY A 77 -22.18 -7.29 -5.54
C GLY A 77 -20.86 -7.07 -6.27
N GLY A 78 -20.13 -6.03 -5.90
CA GLY A 78 -18.78 -5.76 -6.37
C GLY A 78 -17.75 -6.45 -5.48
N PHE A 79 -16.99 -7.39 -6.04
CA PHE A 79 -15.89 -8.07 -5.35
C PHE A 79 -14.55 -7.46 -5.77
N ARG A 80 -13.60 -7.49 -4.85
CA ARG A 80 -12.24 -6.91 -5.01
C ARG A 80 -11.17 -7.98 -4.86
N TRP A 81 -9.94 -7.70 -5.27
CA TRP A 81 -8.77 -8.59 -5.11
C TRP A 81 -8.64 -9.16 -3.69
N MET A 82 -8.90 -8.35 -2.66
CA MET A 82 -8.88 -8.77 -1.25
C MET A 82 -9.82 -9.94 -0.98
N HIS A 83 -11.00 -9.97 -1.60
CA HIS A 83 -11.97 -11.05 -1.44
C HIS A 83 -11.48 -12.37 -2.05
N GLN A 84 -10.68 -12.31 -3.13
CA GLN A 84 -10.12 -13.50 -3.78
C GLN A 84 -9.02 -14.15 -2.93
N ILE A 85 -8.22 -13.34 -2.24
CA ILE A 85 -7.12 -13.87 -1.41
C ILE A 85 -7.52 -14.07 0.06
N TYR A 86 -8.68 -13.56 0.48
CA TYR A 86 -9.19 -13.71 1.85
C TYR A 86 -9.23 -15.17 2.34
N PRO A 87 -9.61 -16.18 1.54
CA PRO A 87 -9.62 -17.59 1.98
C PRO A 87 -8.25 -18.10 2.47
N TYR A 88 -7.14 -17.53 1.98
CA TYR A 88 -5.77 -17.89 2.36
C TYR A 88 -5.27 -17.14 3.59
N VAL A 89 -5.93 -16.04 3.95
CA VAL A 89 -5.54 -15.17 5.08
C VAL A 89 -6.47 -15.37 6.29
N LYS A 90 -7.78 -15.35 6.06
CA LYS A 90 -8.86 -15.40 7.07
C LYS A 90 -8.70 -14.37 8.20
N ASN A 91 -8.14 -13.21 7.89
CA ASN A 91 -7.92 -12.10 8.83
C ASN A 91 -8.13 -10.75 8.12
N GLU A 92 -9.20 -10.04 8.48
CA GLU A 92 -9.55 -8.74 7.89
C GLU A 92 -8.57 -7.63 8.26
N GLN A 93 -7.96 -7.72 9.45
CA GLN A 93 -7.00 -6.71 9.93
C GLN A 93 -5.77 -6.62 9.02
N LEU A 94 -5.47 -7.68 8.27
CA LEU A 94 -4.37 -7.70 7.32
C LEU A 94 -4.51 -6.63 6.23
N PHE A 95 -5.74 -6.33 5.82
CA PHE A 95 -6.05 -5.36 4.77
C PHE A 95 -6.14 -3.92 5.31
N SER A 96 -5.87 -3.73 6.59
CA SER A 96 -5.96 -2.45 7.29
C SER A 96 -4.59 -2.06 7.85
N CYS A 97 -4.08 -0.89 7.47
CA CYS A 97 -2.85 -0.36 8.04
C CYS A 97 -3.19 0.41 9.34
N PRO A 98 -2.49 0.19 10.48
CA PRO A 98 -2.78 0.91 11.71
C PRO A 98 -2.60 2.44 11.65
N SER A 99 -1.92 2.94 10.62
CA SER A 99 -1.78 4.38 10.32
C SER A 99 -2.83 4.88 9.31
N ALA A 100 -3.85 4.07 9.00
CA ALA A 100 -4.92 4.41 8.09
C ALA A 100 -6.27 4.56 8.78
N THR A 101 -7.08 5.47 8.24
CA THR A 101 -8.45 5.72 8.71
C THR A 101 -9.44 4.70 8.15
N TYR A 102 -9.15 4.12 7.00
CA TYR A 102 -10.02 3.15 6.34
C TYR A 102 -9.60 1.73 6.68
N THR A 103 -10.60 0.94 7.08
CA THR A 103 -10.49 -0.49 7.29
C THR A 103 -11.27 -1.24 6.22
N TRP A 104 -10.84 -2.46 5.93
CA TRP A 104 -11.59 -3.38 5.09
C TRP A 104 -12.29 -4.43 5.96
N THR A 105 -13.48 -4.85 5.53
CA THR A 105 -14.23 -5.96 6.12
C THR A 105 -14.76 -6.84 4.99
N VAL A 106 -14.91 -8.14 5.23
CA VAL A 106 -15.27 -9.13 4.21
C VAL A 106 -16.66 -8.89 3.61
N GLY A 107 -17.57 -8.30 4.38
CA GLY A 107 -18.93 -7.97 3.94
C GLY A 107 -19.01 -6.68 3.11
N ALA A 108 -17.93 -5.92 2.99
CA ALA A 108 -17.97 -4.61 2.33
C ALA A 108 -17.68 -4.70 0.82
N LEU A 109 -18.75 -4.59 0.03
CA LEU A 109 -18.71 -4.64 -1.44
C LEU A 109 -18.11 -3.36 -2.07
N SER A 110 -18.08 -2.26 -1.32
CA SER A 110 -17.56 -0.96 -1.78
C SER A 110 -16.34 -0.47 -1.00
N ASN A 111 -16.05 -0.98 0.20
CA ASN A 111 -14.93 -0.46 0.99
C ASN A 111 -13.59 -0.95 0.44
N ALA A 112 -12.64 -0.03 0.33
CA ALA A 112 -11.24 -0.33 0.13
C ALA A 112 -10.52 -0.31 1.47
N GLY A 113 -9.69 -1.33 1.71
CA GLY A 113 -8.71 -1.29 2.79
C GLY A 113 -7.66 -0.19 2.59
N ALA A 114 -6.65 -0.20 3.46
CA ALA A 114 -5.55 0.75 3.39
C ALA A 114 -4.55 0.45 2.25
N TYR A 115 -4.74 -0.66 1.55
CA TYR A 115 -3.83 -1.15 0.50
C TYR A 115 -4.54 -1.20 -0.86
N GLY A 116 -3.84 -0.79 -1.90
CA GLY A 116 -4.31 -0.84 -3.27
C GLY A 116 -3.50 -1.83 -4.09
N TYR A 117 -4.20 -2.55 -4.95
CA TYR A 117 -3.62 -3.47 -5.92
C TYR A 117 -3.45 -2.80 -7.28
N ASN A 118 -2.35 -3.12 -7.96
CA ASN A 118 -2.03 -2.64 -9.30
C ASN A 118 -2.83 -3.43 -10.36
N ALA A 119 -4.16 -3.35 -10.28
CA ALA A 119 -5.07 -4.02 -11.19
C ALA A 119 -4.94 -3.54 -12.64
N TYR A 120 -4.33 -2.39 -12.89
CA TYR A 120 -4.16 -1.91 -14.26
C TYR A 120 -3.23 -2.85 -15.04
N PHE A 121 -2.17 -3.35 -14.38
CA PHE A 121 -1.16 -4.23 -15.00
C PHE A 121 -1.32 -5.71 -14.62
N LEU A 122 -1.99 -6.01 -13.50
CA LEU A 122 -1.97 -7.37 -12.94
C LEU A 122 -3.35 -8.05 -12.90
N ASN A 123 -4.38 -7.44 -13.49
CA ASN A 123 -5.74 -7.97 -13.43
C ASN A 123 -5.90 -9.27 -14.25
N ALA A 124 -6.00 -10.41 -13.56
CA ALA A 124 -6.01 -11.75 -14.17
C ALA A 124 -4.78 -12.04 -15.06
N GLN A 125 -3.65 -11.41 -14.74
CA GLN A 125 -2.42 -11.59 -15.50
C GLN A 125 -1.75 -12.91 -15.10
N SER A 126 -1.28 -13.70 -16.07
CA SER A 126 -0.44 -14.86 -15.79
C SER A 126 0.92 -14.43 -15.22
N LEU A 127 1.41 -15.11 -14.18
CA LEU A 127 2.73 -14.90 -13.62
C LEU A 127 3.84 -15.11 -14.66
N ALA A 128 3.69 -16.09 -15.54
CA ALA A 128 4.65 -16.37 -16.63
C ALA A 128 4.77 -15.21 -17.63
N ALA A 129 3.73 -14.37 -17.74
CA ALA A 129 3.80 -13.17 -18.56
C ALA A 129 4.67 -12.08 -17.91
N ILE A 130 4.99 -12.17 -16.61
CA ILE A 130 5.74 -11.17 -15.85
C ILE A 130 7.25 -11.38 -15.95
N ARG A 131 7.87 -10.65 -16.88
CA ARG A 131 9.32 -10.73 -17.17
C ARG A 131 10.22 -10.25 -16.03
N LYS A 132 9.78 -9.24 -15.28
CA LYS A 132 10.58 -8.61 -14.21
C LYS A 132 9.78 -8.50 -12.91
N PRO A 133 9.55 -9.62 -12.22
CA PRO A 133 8.72 -9.65 -11.02
C PRO A 133 9.30 -8.81 -9.87
N ALA A 134 10.62 -8.78 -9.71
CA ALA A 134 11.32 -7.96 -8.70
C ALA A 134 11.32 -6.45 -9.01
N GLU A 135 10.85 -6.03 -10.18
CA GLU A 135 10.74 -4.61 -10.54
C GLU A 135 9.28 -4.18 -10.72
N THR A 136 8.32 -5.13 -10.66
CA THR A 136 6.91 -4.86 -10.90
C THR A 136 6.19 -4.66 -9.57
N VAL A 137 5.65 -3.46 -9.36
CA VAL A 137 4.85 -3.14 -8.17
C VAL A 137 3.47 -3.80 -8.24
N MET A 138 3.12 -4.53 -7.18
CA MET A 138 1.88 -5.29 -7.06
C MET A 138 0.86 -4.66 -6.11
N VAL A 139 1.26 -4.36 -4.88
CA VAL A 139 0.39 -3.75 -3.85
C VAL A 139 1.13 -2.60 -3.19
N GLY A 140 0.44 -1.52 -2.84
CA GLY A 140 1.03 -0.45 -2.05
C GLY A 140 0.01 0.23 -1.13
N ASP A 141 0.50 1.00 -0.16
CA ASP A 141 -0.37 1.81 0.69
C ASP A 141 -1.18 2.79 -0.18
N THR A 142 -2.48 2.90 0.07
CA THR A 142 -3.36 3.89 -0.58
C THR A 142 -4.11 4.68 0.48
N PRO A 143 -4.63 5.89 0.17
CA PRO A 143 -5.40 6.68 1.12
C PRO A 143 -6.64 5.95 1.66
N GLY A 144 -7.11 4.90 0.99
CA GLY A 144 -8.35 4.18 1.29
C GLY A 144 -9.57 4.85 0.64
N GLY A 145 -10.76 4.31 0.92
CA GLY A 145 -12.04 4.84 0.41
C GLY A 145 -12.60 4.06 -0.80
N PRO A 146 -13.86 4.31 -1.22
CA PRO A 146 -14.67 3.33 -1.98
C PRO A 146 -14.12 2.89 -3.35
N SER A 147 -13.12 3.59 -3.85
CA SER A 147 -12.48 3.37 -5.14
C SER A 147 -10.98 3.04 -5.04
N ALA A 148 -10.35 3.13 -3.87
CA ALA A 148 -8.89 3.13 -3.76
C ALA A 148 -8.25 1.73 -3.86
N SER A 149 -8.96 0.65 -3.49
CA SER A 149 -8.39 -0.69 -3.35
C SER A 149 -7.87 -1.28 -4.65
N ASN A 150 -8.36 -0.83 -5.80
CA ASN A 150 -8.01 -1.37 -7.12
C ASN A 150 -7.24 -0.36 -7.98
N ARG A 151 -6.85 0.76 -7.38
CA ARG A 151 -6.35 1.93 -8.11
C ARG A 151 -4.97 2.33 -7.65
N PHE A 152 -4.13 1.40 -7.16
CA PHE A 152 -2.71 1.69 -7.00
C PHE A 152 -2.10 1.81 -8.41
N ARG A 153 -2.16 3.03 -8.96
CA ARG A 153 -1.80 3.35 -10.34
C ARG A 153 -0.42 3.95 -10.34
N MET A 154 0.57 3.12 -10.64
CA MET A 154 1.84 3.62 -11.16
C MET A 154 1.75 3.53 -12.68
N ARG A 155 2.10 4.59 -13.41
CA ARG A 155 2.16 4.59 -14.88
C ARG A 155 3.40 5.36 -15.32
N PRO A 156 4.09 4.95 -16.39
CA PRO A 156 5.13 5.78 -16.97
C PRO A 156 4.49 7.02 -17.60
N SER A 157 5.17 8.17 -17.50
CA SER A 157 4.80 9.46 -18.10
C SER A 157 4.48 9.39 -19.59
N SER A 158 5.03 8.39 -20.28
CA SER A 158 4.87 8.19 -21.71
C SER A 158 3.59 7.42 -22.08
N ALA A 159 2.86 6.78 -21.17
CA ALA A 159 1.63 6.02 -21.44
C ALA A 159 0.42 6.93 -21.78
N ALA A 160 0.52 7.62 -22.93
CA ALA A 160 -0.37 8.66 -23.43
C ALA A 160 -1.73 8.17 -23.97
N CYS A 161 -2.33 7.12 -23.40
CA CYS A 161 -3.62 6.64 -23.91
C CYS A 161 -4.82 7.47 -23.43
N TRP A 162 -4.62 8.22 -22.34
CA TRP A 162 -5.69 8.97 -21.65
C TRP A 162 -5.21 10.35 -21.17
N GLY A 163 -4.21 10.95 -21.84
CA GLY A 163 -3.69 12.28 -21.52
C GLY A 163 -2.33 12.29 -20.79
N PRO A 164 -1.71 13.47 -20.68
CA PRO A 164 -0.32 13.65 -20.21
C PRO A 164 -0.27 13.62 -18.68
N ASP A 165 -0.30 12.42 -18.11
CA ASP A 165 -0.13 12.27 -16.67
C ASP A 165 1.24 11.66 -16.38
N THR A 166 2.22 12.55 -16.36
CA THR A 166 3.50 12.29 -15.70
C THR A 166 3.25 12.25 -14.19
N GLY A 167 2.85 11.09 -13.67
CA GLY A 167 2.79 10.86 -12.24
C GLY A 167 1.56 10.10 -11.76
N LEU A 168 1.54 9.92 -10.44
CA LEU A 168 0.50 9.32 -9.60
C LEU A 168 -0.77 10.19 -9.59
N TRP A 169 -1.19 10.70 -10.76
CA TRP A 169 -2.25 11.69 -10.90
C TRP A 169 -3.60 11.01 -11.07
N ASN A 170 -4.47 11.21 -10.08
CA ASN A 170 -5.88 11.46 -10.28
C ASN A 170 -6.23 12.52 -9.22
N PRO A 171 -6.81 13.68 -9.59
CA PRO A 171 -7.12 14.75 -8.65
C PRO A 171 -8.02 14.31 -7.50
N ASP A 172 -8.70 13.15 -7.64
CA ASP A 172 -9.73 12.77 -6.68
C ASP A 172 -9.44 11.55 -5.79
N GLN A 173 -8.49 10.62 -6.03
CA GLN A 173 -8.45 9.41 -5.17
C GLN A 173 -7.33 8.34 -5.25
N SER A 174 -6.17 8.52 -5.93
CA SER A 174 -5.25 7.37 -6.12
C SER A 174 -3.76 7.71 -6.08
N TRP A 175 -3.30 8.18 -4.92
CA TRP A 175 -1.87 8.31 -4.61
C TRP A 175 -1.43 7.16 -3.70
N PRO A 176 -0.17 6.71 -3.78
CA PRO A 176 0.47 6.01 -2.69
C PRO A 176 0.29 6.83 -1.41
N ALA A 177 -0.20 6.20 -0.34
CA ALA A 177 -0.35 6.90 0.93
C ALA A 177 1.00 6.95 1.64
N TYR A 178 1.66 8.11 1.57
CA TYR A 178 2.91 8.41 2.27
C TYR A 178 2.69 8.65 3.78
N ARG A 179 1.94 7.76 4.44
CA ARG A 179 1.49 7.89 5.82
C ARG A 179 2.57 7.55 6.85
N HIS A 180 3.67 6.95 6.42
CA HIS A 180 4.75 6.47 7.30
C HIS A 180 5.97 7.41 7.28
N GLN A 181 5.77 8.67 7.71
CA GLN A 181 6.80 9.72 7.67
C GLN A 181 7.36 9.91 6.25
N GLU A 182 6.47 10.29 5.32
CA GLU A 182 6.78 10.47 3.89
C GLU A 182 7.17 9.18 3.14
N ASN A 183 7.14 8.03 3.81
CA ASN A 183 7.32 6.73 3.18
C ASN A 183 5.98 6.07 2.86
N VAL A 184 5.99 5.29 1.79
CA VAL A 184 4.96 4.32 1.42
C VAL A 184 5.58 2.93 1.45
N ASN A 185 4.87 1.94 1.98
CA ASN A 185 5.26 0.54 1.85
C ASN A 185 4.67 -0.04 0.57
N ILE A 186 5.51 -0.76 -0.16
CA ILE A 186 5.17 -1.36 -1.45
C ILE A 186 5.58 -2.82 -1.44
N LEU A 187 4.76 -3.66 -2.09
CA LEU A 187 4.96 -5.06 -2.36
C LEU A 187 5.17 -5.24 -3.86
N TRP A 188 6.20 -5.99 -4.24
CA TRP A 188 6.50 -6.36 -5.61
C TRP A 188 6.02 -7.78 -5.92
N VAL A 189 5.95 -8.10 -7.22
CA VAL A 189 5.42 -9.39 -7.69
C VAL A 189 6.24 -10.59 -7.20
N ASP A 190 7.54 -10.42 -6.99
CA ASP A 190 8.41 -11.45 -6.39
C ASP A 190 8.19 -11.64 -4.87
N GLY A 191 7.31 -10.85 -4.25
CA GLY A 191 6.99 -10.91 -2.83
C GLY A 191 7.90 -10.08 -1.93
N HIS A 192 8.87 -9.33 -2.45
CA HIS A 192 9.64 -8.42 -1.61
C HIS A 192 8.84 -7.17 -1.24
N VAL A 193 9.11 -6.61 -0.04
CA VAL A 193 8.45 -5.41 0.46
C VAL A 193 9.52 -4.39 0.81
N LYS A 194 9.31 -3.14 0.41
CA LYS A 194 10.24 -2.04 0.65
C LYS A 194 9.46 -0.77 0.96
N ALA A 195 9.96 -0.01 1.93
CA ALA A 195 9.53 1.35 2.17
C ALA A 195 10.27 2.31 1.24
N MET A 196 9.55 3.19 0.58
CA MET A 196 10.13 4.16 -0.34
C MET A 196 9.62 5.56 -0.03
N ARG A 197 10.51 6.55 -0.12
CA ARG A 197 10.12 7.96 0.00
C ARG A 197 9.42 8.42 -1.27
N ARG A 198 8.64 9.48 -1.14
CA ARG A 198 7.98 10.14 -2.28
C ARG A 198 8.93 10.42 -3.45
N ASN A 199 10.04 11.09 -3.16
CA ASN A 199 10.99 11.51 -4.20
C ASN A 199 11.70 10.34 -4.88
N ASP A 200 11.86 9.23 -4.17
CA ASP A 200 12.42 8.03 -4.76
C ASP A 200 11.37 7.47 -5.71
N LEU A 201 10.17 7.16 -5.22
CA LEU A 201 9.07 6.56 -5.99
C LEU A 201 8.69 7.34 -7.27
N GLU A 202 8.70 8.68 -7.20
CA GLU A 202 8.25 9.57 -8.28
C GLU A 202 9.35 9.88 -9.33
N ARG A 203 10.61 9.49 -9.10
CA ARG A 203 11.76 9.73 -10.01
C ARG A 203 11.91 8.73 -11.16
N THR A 204 10.82 8.12 -11.61
CA THR A 204 10.80 7.12 -12.71
C THR A 204 11.57 7.56 -13.96
N ALA A 205 12.62 6.81 -14.35
CA ALA A 205 13.27 6.90 -15.66
C ALA A 205 12.39 6.28 -16.77
N PRO A 206 12.61 6.60 -18.06
CA PRO A 206 11.90 5.94 -19.17
C PRO A 206 12.15 4.43 -19.14
N THR A 207 11.05 3.69 -19.27
CA THR A 207 10.93 2.26 -19.04
C THR A 207 11.24 1.47 -20.32
N GLU A 208 12.39 0.78 -20.40
CA GLU A 208 12.83 0.11 -21.64
C GLU A 208 12.61 -1.42 -21.70
N ASP A 209 12.35 -2.14 -20.59
CA ASP A 209 12.40 -3.64 -20.60
C ASP A 209 11.33 -4.42 -19.77
N GLY A 210 10.11 -3.93 -19.60
CA GLY A 210 9.02 -4.66 -18.90
C GLY A 210 8.28 -5.68 -19.78
N ILE A 211 7.05 -6.02 -19.43
CA ILE A 211 6.18 -6.87 -20.26
C ILE A 211 5.45 -6.03 -21.31
N ALA A 212 5.41 -6.48 -22.56
CA ALA A 212 4.43 -5.98 -23.52
C ALA A 212 3.07 -6.53 -23.09
N MET A 213 2.28 -5.75 -22.36
CA MET A 213 0.95 -6.20 -21.97
C MET A 213 0.11 -6.33 -23.23
N THR A 214 -0.33 -7.55 -23.56
CA THR A 214 -1.37 -7.80 -24.53
C THR A 214 -2.68 -8.06 -23.78
N GLY A 215 -3.66 -7.17 -23.92
CA GLY A 215 -4.99 -7.31 -23.32
C GLY A 215 -5.96 -6.22 -23.83
N PRO A 216 -7.28 -6.34 -23.61
CA PRO A 216 -8.26 -5.41 -24.17
C PRO A 216 -8.11 -3.95 -23.70
N ASN A 217 -7.28 -3.69 -22.67
CA ASN A 217 -6.93 -2.36 -22.17
C ASN A 217 -5.46 -1.97 -22.45
N SER A 218 -4.71 -2.76 -23.22
CA SER A 218 -3.32 -2.45 -23.56
C SER A 218 -3.28 -1.44 -24.70
N CYS A 219 -3.24 -0.17 -24.35
CA CYS A 219 -2.97 0.85 -25.33
C CYS A 219 -1.45 0.93 -25.57
N ASN A 220 -1.06 0.44 -26.74
CA ASN A 220 0.29 0.23 -27.25
C ASN A 220 1.11 -0.86 -26.52
N SER A 221 1.39 -1.90 -27.30
CA SER A 221 2.07 -3.16 -26.98
C SER A 221 3.56 -3.05 -26.63
N ASN A 222 4.06 -1.92 -26.11
CA ASN A 222 5.50 -1.73 -25.84
C ASN A 222 5.79 -0.73 -24.71
N ARG A 223 5.03 -0.75 -23.60
CA ARG A 223 5.34 0.10 -22.44
C ARG A 223 5.25 -0.65 -21.14
N TYR A 224 6.17 -0.31 -20.26
CA TYR A 224 6.69 -1.15 -19.22
C TYR A 224 6.60 -0.42 -17.88
N ILE A 225 6.38 -1.14 -16.78
CA ILE A 225 6.61 -0.60 -15.44
C ILE A 225 7.79 -1.36 -14.87
N LEU A 226 8.92 -0.67 -14.85
CA LEU A 226 10.15 -1.13 -14.24
C LEU A 226 10.41 -0.26 -13.03
N TRP A 227 10.51 -0.87 -11.86
CA TRP A 227 10.91 -0.18 -10.65
C TRP A 227 11.81 -1.05 -9.78
N ASN A 228 13.09 -1.05 -10.13
CA ASN A 228 14.26 -1.10 -9.25
C ASN A 228 15.50 -0.81 -10.14
N LEU A 229 16.01 0.42 -10.16
CA LEU A 229 17.41 0.62 -10.58
C LEU A 229 18.21 0.53 -9.28
N TYR A 230 19.00 -0.54 -9.16
CA TYR A 230 19.97 -0.71 -8.09
C TYR A 230 20.82 0.55 -7.89
#